data_AF-A0A2V6U7A5-F1
#
_entry.id   AF-A0A2V6U7A5-F1
#
_cell.length_a   1.000
_cell.length_b   1.000
_cell.length_c   1.000
_cell.angle_alpha   90.00
_cell.angle_beta   90.00
_cell.angle_gamma   90.00
#
_symmetry.space_group_name_H-M   'P 1'
#
loop_
_entity.id
_entity.type
_entity.pdbx_description
1 polymer ?
#
loop_
_entity_poly.entity_id
_entity_poly.type
_entity_poly.pdbx_seq_one_letter_code
_entity_poly.pdbx_strand_id
1 'polypeptide(L)' 'MRKALQRITPFLWFDHQAEEAAKFYVSIFKDSRITSVARYDDAA' A
#
# COMPACT_ATOMS: atom_id res chain seq x y z
N MET A 1 -16.20 -0.41 19.03
CA MET A 1 -16.62 0.14 17.71
C MET A 1 -16.39 -0.94 16.66
N ARG A 2 -17.40 -1.29 15.85
CA ARG A 2 -17.21 -2.23 14.74
C ARG A 2 -16.45 -1.52 13.63
N LYS A 3 -15.21 -1.94 13.37
CA LYS A 3 -14.50 -1.54 12.15
C LYS A 3 -15.33 -2.07 10.99
N ALA A 4 -15.96 -1.17 10.22
CA ALA A 4 -16.66 -1.57 9.00
C ALA A 4 -15.62 -2.22 8.09
N LEU A 5 -15.73 -3.54 7.88
CA LEU A 5 -14.81 -4.28 7.04
C LEU A 5 -15.04 -3.81 5.61
N GLN A 6 -14.06 -3.09 5.05
CA GLN A 6 -14.11 -2.68 3.66
C GLN A 6 -14.14 -3.94 2.79
N ARG A 7 -15.23 -4.13 2.04
CA ARG A 7 -15.40 -5.30 1.16
C ARG A 7 -14.55 -5.23 -0.10
N ILE A 8 -14.17 -4.03 -0.51
CA ILE A 8 -13.40 -3.77 -1.72
C ILE A 8 -12.13 -3.04 -1.30
N THR A 9 -10.98 -3.56 -1.71
CA THR A 9 -9.68 -2.93 -1.47
C THR A 9 -9.14 -2.43 -2.81
N PRO A 10 -8.86 -1.12 -2.96
CA PRO A 10 -8.22 -0.61 -4.16
C PRO A 10 -6.85 -1.26 -4.36
N PHE A 11 -6.57 -1.69 -5.59
CA PHE A 11 -5.27 -2.21 -5.99
C PHE A 11 -4.68 -1.28 -7.04
N LEU A 12 -3.52 -0.70 -6.73
CA LEU A 12 -2.83 0.25 -7.59
C LEU A 12 -1.58 -0.45 -8.15
N TRP A 13 -1.46 -0.46 -9.48
CA TRP A 13 -0.30 -1.01 -10.17
C TRP A 13 0.68 0.10 -10.54
N PHE A 14 1.97 -0.18 -10.37
CA PHE A 14 3.07 0.68 -10.77
C PHE A 14 4.10 -0.18 -11.48
N ASP A 15 4.88 0.44 -12.38
CA ASP A 15 5.93 -0.25 -13.11
C ASP A 15 7.10 -0.66 -12.19
N HIS A 16 7.76 0.33 -11.58
CA HIS A 16 8.91 0.12 -10.69
C HIS A 16 8.90 0.95 -9.40
N GLN A 17 7.81 1.67 -9.12
CA GLN A 17 7.78 2.73 -8.10
C GLN A 17 6.72 2.51 -7.00
N ALA A 18 6.26 1.26 -6.82
CA ALA A 18 5.16 0.97 -5.90
C ALA A 18 5.48 1.35 -4.44
N GLU A 19 6.69 1.06 -3.98
CA GLU A 19 7.09 1.34 -2.59
C GLU A 19 7.30 2.85 -2.36
N GLU A 20 7.91 3.56 -3.30
CA GLU A 20 8.10 5.01 -3.27
C GLU A 20 6.76 5.74 -3.29
N ALA A 21 5.83 5.33 -4.15
CA ALA A 21 4.48 5.89 -4.21
C ALA A 21 3.75 5.67 -2.88
N ALA A 22 3.81 4.47 -2.31
CA ALA A 22 3.21 4.20 -1.00
C ALA A 22 3.80 5.08 0.11
N LYS A 23 5.13 5.26 0.16
CA LYS A 23 5.80 6.16 1.11
C LYS A 23 5.35 7.61 0.94
N PHE A 24 5.23 8.08 -0.30
CA PHE A 24 4.75 9.42 -0.61
C PHE A 24 3.30 9.63 -0.15
N TYR A 25 2.39 8.71 -0.47
CA TYR A 25 0.99 8.82 -0.06
C TYR A 25 0.86 8.84 1.47
N VAL A 26 1.62 7.98 2.16
CA VAL A 26 1.59 7.94 3.62
C VAL A 26 2.12 9.23 4.26
N SER A 27 3.02 9.94 3.58
CA SER A 27 3.53 11.23 4.05
C SER A 27 2.51 12.37 3.92
N ILE A 28 1.55 12.27 3.00
CA ILE A 28 0.55 13.31 2.72
C ILE A 28 -0.70 13.12 3.58
N PHE A 29 -1.23 11.89 3.63
CA PHE A 29 -2.51 11.64 4.26
C PHE A 29 -2.35 11.32 5.75
N LYS A 30 -3.06 12.07 6.60
CA LYS A 30 -3.17 11.74 8.02
C LYS A 30 -3.87 10.40 8.20
N ASP A 31 -3.58 9.71 9.31
CA ASP A 31 -4.10 8.37 9.65
C ASP A 31 -3.77 7.25 8.64
N SER A 32 -2.71 7.45 7.86
CA SER A 32 -2.19 6.43 6.93
C SER A 32 -0.91 5.80 7.47
N ARG A 33 -0.66 4.54 7.09
CA ARG A 33 0.58 3.83 7.42
C ARG A 33 0.79 2.64 6.50
N ILE A 34 2.04 2.30 6.23
CA ILE A 34 2.42 1.04 5.60
C ILE A 34 2.35 -0.06 6.66
N THR A 35 1.58 -1.13 6.41
CA THR A 35 1.41 -2.23 7.39
C THR A 35 2.25 -3.46 7.08
N SER A 36 2.59 -3.68 5.81
CA SER A 36 3.40 -4.80 5.35
C SER A 36 4.01 -4.43 4.00
N VAL A 37 5.17 -4.99 3.68
CA VAL A 37 5.83 -4.88 2.38
C VAL A 37 6.32 -6.28 1.99
N ALA A 38 5.82 -6.78 0.86
CA ALA A 38 6.32 -8.00 0.25
C ALA A 38 7.15 -7.61 -0.98
N ARG A 39 8.41 -8.04 -1.02
CA ARG A 39 9.30 -7.86 -2.17
C ARG A 39 9.50 -9.24 -2.78
N TYR A 40 9.23 -9.35 -4.07
CA TYR A 40 9.46 -10.55 -4.84
C TYR A 40 10.67 -10.25 -5.70
N ASP A 41 11.76 -10.96 -5.49
CA ASP A 41 12.90 -10.90 -6.39
C ASP A 41 12.50 -11.56 -7.72
N ASP A 42 13.01 -11.05 -8.84
CA ASP A 42 12.75 -11.59 -10.19
C ASP A 42 13.26 -13.04 -10.38
N ALA A 43 13.88 -13.64 -9.36
CA ALA A 43 14.44 -14.98 -9.38
C ALA A 43 13.39 -16.09 -9.12
N ALA A 44 12.24 -16.03 -9.81
CA ALA A 44 11.23 -17.09 -9.85
C ALA A 44 11.25 -17.83 -11.20
#